data_AF-A0A6H0ZNM8-F1
#
_entry.id   AF-A0A6H0ZNM8-F1
#
_cell.length_a   1.000
_cell.length_b   1.000
_cell.length_c   1.000
_cell.angle_alpha   90.00
_cell.angle_beta   90.00
_cell.angle_gamma   90.00
#
_symmetry.space_group_name_H-M   'P 1'
#
loop_
_entity.id
_entity.type
_entity.pdbx_description
1 polymer ?
#
loop_
_entity_poly.entity_id
_entity_poly.type
_entity_poly.pdbx_seq_one_letter_code
_entity_poly.pdbx_strand_id
1 'polypeptide(L)'
;MSDEPYIAYRCPACDQVVTQDCDFPYFDETADYRHEAVDQTDCVAQCSCGEQHIFTITAYGANYCEVVAQGDQDIKVMLYSPPSIEDEEQYEMFLDSPELDDPYRIFLRSSSGLSGLARVEVPVERLEQAQYRMLYANHIAILEAYLCDRLIDLVSYDDEVLRMFVLRHKPLKSMTVSIHSVLSHPGIARKQALKYLRDFLFHKLDAVQAIYRDAFDIDVFANTARKDALAEMVKIRHDLVHRNGRDKETGRLHAFEPIDLSRVSQAVGGLVHEIENQLAYHVRLKRFRLFENPPSATPEPINFGELSDKEADAAVGG
;
A
#
# COMPACT_ATOMS: atom_id res chain seq x y z
N MET A 1 -2.26 -9.77 -3.30
CA MET A 1 -1.09 -9.52 -4.14
C MET A 1 -0.69 -10.86 -4.70
N SER A 2 -0.64 -11.02 -6.02
CA SER A 2 0.34 -11.94 -6.59
C SER A 2 1.61 -11.11 -6.79
N ASP A 3 2.28 -10.71 -5.69
CA ASP A 3 3.65 -10.24 -5.87
C ASP A 3 4.40 -11.48 -6.32
N GLU A 4 4.80 -11.53 -7.58
CA GLU A 4 5.67 -12.60 -8.03
C GLU A 4 7.06 -12.39 -7.41
N PRO A 5 7.82 -13.47 -7.17
CA PRO A 5 9.22 -13.33 -6.81
C PRO A 5 9.96 -12.49 -7.86
N TYR A 6 10.79 -11.57 -7.40
CA TYR A 6 11.50 -10.66 -8.28
C TYR A 6 12.88 -10.30 -7.74
N ILE A 7 13.75 -9.86 -8.65
CA ILE A 7 15.01 -9.20 -8.31
C ILE A 7 14.91 -7.70 -8.56
N ALA A 8 15.67 -6.92 -7.80
CA ALA A 8 15.84 -5.51 -8.08
C ALA A 8 17.31 -5.08 -7.93
N TYR A 9 17.78 -4.23 -8.83
CA TYR A 9 19.16 -3.75 -8.83
C TYR A 9 19.25 -2.37 -9.49
N ARG A 10 20.41 -1.71 -9.30
CA ARG A 10 20.75 -0.45 -9.96
C ARG A 10 21.58 -0.74 -11.20
N CYS A 11 21.10 -0.34 -12.37
CA CYS A 11 21.80 -0.58 -13.63
C CYS A 11 23.14 0.18 -13.65
N PRO A 12 24.28 -0.51 -13.84
CA PRO A 12 25.59 0.14 -13.87
C PRO A 12 25.78 1.17 -14.99
N ALA A 13 25.01 1.07 -16.07
CA ALA A 13 25.15 1.94 -17.24
C ALA A 13 24.40 3.28 -17.10
N CYS A 14 23.23 3.30 -16.45
CA CYS A 14 22.34 4.47 -16.41
C CYS A 14 21.83 4.83 -15.02
N ASP A 15 22.24 4.09 -13.99
CA ASP A 15 21.87 4.30 -12.58
C ASP A 15 20.37 4.14 -12.26
N GLN A 16 19.57 3.66 -13.22
CA GLN A 16 18.15 3.41 -13.01
C GLN A 16 17.94 2.12 -12.21
N VAL A 17 16.92 2.13 -11.35
CA VAL A 17 16.48 0.92 -10.64
C VAL A 17 15.66 0.06 -11.60
N VAL A 18 16.07 -1.20 -11.75
CA VAL A 18 15.40 -2.22 -12.56
C VAL A 18 14.80 -3.24 -11.61
N THR A 19 13.54 -3.61 -11.86
CA THR A 19 12.85 -4.72 -11.19
C THR A 19 12.48 -5.75 -12.24
N GLN A 20 12.79 -7.02 -12.00
CA GLN A 20 12.55 -8.10 -12.93
C GLN A 20 11.91 -9.28 -12.20
N ASP A 21 10.72 -9.71 -12.65
CA ASP A 21 10.10 -10.94 -12.17
C ASP A 21 10.96 -12.13 -12.59
N CYS A 22 11.14 -13.08 -11.67
CA CYS A 22 12.03 -14.22 -11.85
C CYS A 22 11.40 -15.46 -11.22
N ASP A 23 11.55 -16.61 -11.88
CA ASP A 23 11.30 -17.89 -11.23
C ASP A 23 12.41 -18.18 -10.20
N PHE A 24 12.01 -18.61 -9.01
CA PHE A 24 12.96 -18.95 -7.95
C PHE A 24 13.19 -20.47 -7.91
N PRO A 25 14.46 -20.91 -7.80
CA PRO A 25 14.77 -22.31 -7.60
C PRO A 25 14.25 -22.78 -6.23
N TYR A 26 14.01 -24.08 -6.09
CA TYR A 26 13.61 -24.67 -4.82
C TYR A 26 14.70 -25.58 -4.26
N PHE A 27 14.86 -25.60 -2.95
CA PHE A 27 15.77 -26.54 -2.30
C PHE A 27 15.04 -27.86 -2.03
N ASP A 28 15.52 -28.97 -2.56
CA ASP A 28 14.93 -30.28 -2.31
C ASP A 28 15.37 -30.82 -0.94
N GLU A 29 14.51 -30.61 0.07
CA GLU A 29 14.74 -31.11 1.43
C GLU A 29 14.74 -32.64 1.54
N THR A 30 14.27 -33.35 0.51
CA THR A 30 14.17 -34.82 0.49
C THR A 30 15.37 -35.50 -0.16
N ALA A 31 16.29 -34.72 -0.75
CA ALA A 31 17.45 -35.26 -1.45
C ALA A 31 18.46 -35.93 -0.49
N ASP A 32 18.99 -37.09 -0.91
CA ASP A 32 19.96 -37.87 -0.14
C ASP A 32 21.32 -37.16 0.00
N TYR A 33 21.66 -36.30 -0.98
CA TYR A 33 22.91 -35.55 -1.00
C TYR A 33 22.68 -34.06 -1.24
N ARG A 34 23.44 -33.21 -0.52
CA ARG A 34 23.31 -31.75 -0.62
C ARG A 34 23.49 -31.18 -2.04
N HIS A 35 24.33 -31.79 -2.86
CA HIS A 35 24.55 -31.31 -4.24
C HIS A 35 23.39 -31.64 -5.18
N GLU A 36 22.52 -32.58 -4.80
CA GLU A 36 21.27 -32.89 -5.49
C GLU A 36 20.11 -32.05 -4.91
N ALA A 37 20.26 -31.56 -3.68
CA ALA A 37 19.30 -30.70 -3.01
C ALA A 37 19.30 -29.23 -3.51
N VAL A 38 20.45 -28.78 -4.03
CA VAL A 38 20.64 -27.40 -4.50
C VAL A 38 20.14 -27.26 -5.93
N ASP A 39 19.22 -26.33 -6.15
CA ASP A 39 18.73 -25.94 -7.48
C ASP A 39 19.17 -24.52 -7.84
N GLN A 40 19.27 -24.25 -9.13
CA GLN A 40 19.69 -22.95 -9.67
C GLN A 40 18.88 -22.56 -10.90
N THR A 41 18.58 -21.28 -11.03
CA THR A 41 17.84 -20.72 -12.17
C THR A 41 18.44 -19.39 -12.57
N ASP A 42 18.52 -19.14 -13.89
CA ASP A 42 18.98 -17.87 -14.43
C ASP A 42 17.78 -16.93 -14.65
N CYS A 43 17.90 -15.70 -14.17
CA CYS A 43 16.98 -14.62 -14.43
C CYS A 43 17.63 -13.55 -15.30
N VAL A 44 16.97 -13.21 -16.41
CA VAL A 44 17.44 -12.21 -17.36
C VAL A 44 16.69 -10.91 -17.12
N ALA A 45 17.42 -9.85 -16.79
CA ALA A 45 16.85 -8.52 -16.61
C ALA A 45 17.32 -7.57 -17.72
N GLN A 46 16.38 -6.80 -18.26
CA GLN A 46 16.65 -5.80 -19.28
C GLN A 46 16.33 -4.40 -18.74
N CYS A 47 17.32 -3.51 -18.79
CA CYS A 47 17.12 -2.10 -18.43
C CYS A 47 16.53 -1.31 -19.61
N SER A 48 15.82 -0.22 -19.30
CA SER A 48 15.29 0.73 -20.29
C SER A 48 16.36 1.43 -21.12
N CYS A 49 17.63 1.45 -20.67
CA CYS A 49 18.75 1.95 -21.46
C CYS A 49 19.22 0.96 -22.55
N GLY A 50 18.69 -0.26 -22.56
CA GLY A 50 19.04 -1.33 -23.50
C GLY A 50 20.05 -2.34 -22.98
N GLU A 51 20.68 -2.09 -21.82
CA GLU A 51 21.63 -3.02 -21.20
C GLU A 51 20.91 -4.23 -20.60
N GLN A 52 21.49 -5.41 -20.79
CA GLN A 52 20.96 -6.68 -20.29
C GLN A 52 21.94 -7.31 -19.31
N HIS A 53 21.42 -7.76 -18.17
CA HIS A 53 22.20 -8.47 -17.15
C HIS A 53 21.55 -9.82 -16.87
N ILE A 54 22.38 -10.83 -16.63
CA ILE A 54 21.95 -12.18 -16.28
C ILE A 54 22.36 -12.43 -14.83
N PHE A 55 21.40 -12.89 -14.04
CA PHE A 55 21.60 -13.20 -12.63
C PHE A 55 21.32 -14.68 -12.41
N THR A 56 22.26 -15.39 -11.79
CA THR A 56 22.05 -16.78 -11.39
C THR A 56 21.57 -16.78 -9.94
N ILE A 57 20.39 -17.33 -9.72
CA ILE A 57 19.78 -17.51 -8.39
C ILE A 57 20.02 -18.95 -7.98
N THR A 58 20.55 -19.19 -6.78
CA THR A 58 20.84 -20.53 -6.26
C THR A 58 20.16 -20.73 -4.90
N ALA A 59 19.39 -21.80 -4.76
CA ALA A 59 18.75 -22.18 -3.49
C ALA A 59 19.68 -23.10 -2.69
N TYR A 60 20.18 -22.62 -1.55
CA TYR A 60 21.06 -23.39 -0.67
C TYR A 60 20.34 -23.99 0.55
N GLY A 61 19.07 -23.65 0.73
CA GLY A 61 18.17 -24.16 1.77
C GLY A 61 16.76 -23.62 1.55
N ALA A 62 15.76 -24.18 2.25
CA ALA A 62 14.34 -23.84 2.04
C ALA A 62 14.04 -22.33 2.12
N ASN A 63 14.76 -21.59 2.96
CA ASN A 63 14.58 -20.14 3.14
C ASN A 63 15.85 -19.33 2.83
N TYR A 64 16.79 -19.89 2.04
CA TYR A 64 18.05 -19.23 1.74
C TYR A 64 18.42 -19.38 0.27
N CYS A 65 18.26 -18.27 -0.46
CA CYS A 65 18.72 -18.11 -1.84
C CYS A 65 19.84 -17.08 -1.91
N GLU A 66 20.82 -17.33 -2.79
CA GLU A 66 21.85 -16.37 -3.17
C GLU A 66 21.61 -15.94 -4.63
N VAL A 67 21.90 -14.68 -4.94
CA VAL A 67 21.84 -14.15 -6.31
C VAL A 67 23.19 -13.57 -6.69
N VAL A 68 23.70 -13.98 -7.85
CA VAL A 68 25.01 -13.53 -8.36
C VAL A 68 24.85 -13.04 -9.79
N ALA A 69 25.38 -11.84 -10.07
CA ALA A 69 25.45 -11.33 -11.43
C ALA A 69 26.53 -12.07 -12.23
N GLN A 70 26.21 -12.50 -13.45
CA GLN A 70 27.20 -13.10 -14.34
C GLN A 70 28.18 -12.04 -14.86
N GLY A 71 29.43 -12.45 -15.10
CA GLY A 71 30.45 -11.61 -15.74
C GLY A 71 31.34 -10.78 -14.82
N ASP A 72 31.55 -11.22 -13.57
CA ASP A 72 32.44 -10.59 -12.58
C ASP A 72 32.05 -9.12 -12.26
N GLN A 73 30.76 -8.81 -12.37
CA GLN A 73 30.19 -7.50 -12.08
C GLN A 73 29.75 -7.43 -10.62
N ASP A 74 30.31 -6.49 -9.85
CA ASP A 74 29.88 -6.21 -8.48
C ASP A 74 28.58 -5.38 -8.49
N ILE A 75 27.46 -6.07 -8.70
CA ILE A 75 26.11 -5.48 -8.68
C ILE A 75 25.44 -5.84 -7.37
N LYS A 76 25.02 -4.83 -6.60
CA LYS A 76 24.17 -5.04 -5.42
C LYS A 76 22.75 -5.38 -5.89
N VAL A 77 22.31 -6.62 -5.68
CA VAL A 77 21.00 -7.13 -6.08
C VAL A 77 20.17 -7.47 -4.86
N MET A 78 18.94 -6.95 -4.81
CA MET A 78 17.92 -7.40 -3.87
C MET A 78 17.16 -8.57 -4.47
N LEU A 79 16.98 -9.62 -3.68
CA LEU A 79 16.09 -10.72 -3.98
C LEU A 79 14.87 -10.60 -3.06
N TYR A 80 13.67 -10.54 -3.64
CA TYR A 80 12.42 -10.51 -2.89
C TYR A 80 11.60 -11.75 -3.25
N SER A 81 11.40 -12.61 -2.26
CA SER A 81 10.38 -13.65 -2.32
C SER A 81 9.17 -13.19 -1.52
N PRO A 82 7.95 -13.17 -2.10
CA PRO A 82 6.75 -13.12 -1.28
C PRO A 82 6.70 -14.34 -0.35
N PRO A 83 6.07 -14.24 0.83
CA PRO A 83 5.79 -15.42 1.64
C PRO A 83 4.83 -16.35 0.87
N SER A 84 5.17 -17.64 0.83
CA SER A 84 4.22 -18.68 0.41
C SER A 84 3.13 -18.79 1.48
N ILE A 85 1.88 -18.71 1.06
CA ILE A 85 0.73 -18.90 1.94
C ILE A 85 -0.05 -20.08 1.37
N GLU A 86 0.22 -21.26 1.92
CA GLU A 86 -0.38 -22.51 1.45
C GLU A 86 -1.62 -22.89 2.27
N ASP A 87 -1.70 -22.40 3.51
CA ASP A 87 -2.76 -22.73 4.45
C ASP A 87 -3.18 -21.51 5.30
N GLU A 88 -4.21 -21.72 6.12
CA GLU A 88 -4.79 -20.70 6.98
C GLU A 88 -3.84 -20.30 8.12
N GLU A 89 -2.99 -21.20 8.63
CA GLU A 89 -2.05 -20.90 9.71
C GLU A 89 -0.93 -19.97 9.22
N GLN A 90 -0.37 -20.24 8.05
CA GLN A 90 0.60 -19.38 7.38
C GLN A 90 0.00 -18.00 7.06
N TYR A 91 -1.28 -17.97 6.67
CA TYR A 91 -1.99 -16.70 6.44
C TYR A 91 -2.10 -15.88 7.72
N GLU A 92 -2.50 -16.49 8.84
CA GLU A 92 -2.58 -15.80 10.13
C GLU A 92 -1.20 -15.33 10.61
N MET A 93 -0.15 -16.16 10.47
CA MET A 93 1.23 -15.73 10.76
C MET A 93 1.67 -14.54 9.90
N PHE A 94 1.30 -14.54 8.62
CA PHE A 94 1.51 -13.42 7.73
C PHE A 94 0.74 -12.18 8.17
N LEU A 95 -0.44 -12.31 8.75
CA LEU A 95 -1.22 -11.18 9.25
C LEU A 95 -0.77 -10.65 10.61
N ASP A 96 -0.08 -11.46 11.43
CA ASP A 96 0.31 -11.12 12.81
C ASP A 96 1.81 -10.82 13.00
N SER A 97 2.59 -10.76 11.92
CA SER A 97 4.01 -10.41 11.94
C SER A 97 4.28 -9.07 12.67
N PRO A 98 5.24 -9.00 13.62
CA PRO A 98 5.51 -7.78 14.40
C PRO A 98 6.07 -6.61 13.57
N GLU A 99 6.43 -6.84 12.30
CA GLU A 99 6.97 -5.86 11.35
C GLU A 99 5.87 -5.25 10.43
N LEU A 100 4.61 -5.26 10.89
CA LEU A 100 3.44 -4.76 10.15
C LEU A 100 3.41 -3.23 10.01
N ASP A 101 4.24 -2.69 9.13
CA ASP A 101 4.18 -1.28 8.70
C ASP A 101 3.60 -1.10 7.28
N ASP A 102 3.24 -2.19 6.58
CA ASP A 102 2.70 -2.11 5.22
C ASP A 102 1.17 -1.91 5.21
N PRO A 103 0.66 -0.83 4.59
CA PRO A 103 -0.77 -0.52 4.55
C PRO A 103 -1.66 -1.62 3.98
N TYR A 104 -1.19 -2.40 2.99
CA TYR A 104 -1.98 -3.49 2.42
C TYR A 104 -2.11 -4.66 3.39
N ARG A 105 -1.04 -5.04 4.09
CA ARG A 105 -1.12 -6.08 5.14
C ARG A 105 -2.05 -5.66 6.28
N ILE A 106 -1.98 -4.40 6.72
CA ILE A 106 -2.89 -3.84 7.74
C ILE A 106 -4.35 -3.94 7.27
N PHE A 107 -4.61 -3.62 6.01
CA PHE A 107 -5.93 -3.77 5.40
C PHE A 107 -6.38 -5.24 5.38
N LEU A 108 -5.54 -6.17 4.93
CA LEU A 108 -5.86 -7.60 4.87
C LEU A 108 -6.19 -8.16 6.25
N ARG A 109 -5.39 -7.82 7.27
CA ARG A 109 -5.63 -8.21 8.66
C ARG A 109 -6.98 -7.71 9.15
N SER A 110 -7.24 -6.42 8.94
CA SER A 110 -8.49 -5.79 9.37
C SER A 110 -9.70 -6.40 8.64
N SER A 111 -9.59 -6.63 7.34
CA SER A 111 -10.63 -7.26 6.51
C SER A 111 -10.90 -8.72 6.91
N SER A 112 -9.85 -9.47 7.25
CA SER A 112 -9.96 -10.83 7.79
C SER A 112 -10.74 -10.81 9.11
N GLY A 113 -10.35 -9.92 10.04
CA GLY A 113 -11.04 -9.75 11.32
C GLY A 113 -12.52 -9.39 11.18
N LEU A 114 -12.88 -8.47 10.27
CA LEU A 114 -14.29 -8.14 9.99
C LEU A 114 -15.05 -9.35 9.42
N SER A 115 -14.41 -10.12 8.54
CA SER A 115 -15.01 -11.33 7.96
C SER A 115 -15.21 -12.44 9.00
N GLY A 116 -14.27 -12.58 9.94
CA GLY A 116 -14.41 -13.48 11.09
C GLY A 116 -15.56 -13.05 12.00
N LEU A 117 -15.67 -11.76 12.33
CA LEU A 117 -16.76 -11.21 13.12
C LEU A 117 -18.13 -11.38 12.45
N ALA A 118 -18.20 -11.30 11.12
CA ALA A 118 -19.44 -11.52 10.37
C ALA A 118 -19.98 -12.96 10.48
N ARG A 119 -19.12 -13.94 10.79
CA ARG A 119 -19.48 -15.34 10.98
C ARG A 119 -19.93 -15.67 12.41
N VAL A 120 -19.74 -14.75 13.35
CA VAL A 120 -20.16 -14.95 14.74
C VAL A 120 -21.69 -14.84 14.82
N GLU A 121 -22.35 -15.95 15.15
CA GLU A 121 -23.80 -15.99 15.31
C GLU A 121 -24.25 -15.16 16.51
N VAL A 122 -25.19 -14.25 16.27
CA VAL A 122 -25.81 -13.43 17.31
C VAL A 122 -27.29 -13.82 17.42
N PRO A 123 -27.71 -14.50 18.48
CA PRO A 123 -29.04 -15.16 18.55
C PRO A 123 -30.21 -14.18 18.71
N VAL A 124 -29.95 -12.87 18.69
CA VAL A 124 -30.97 -11.81 18.85
C VAL A 124 -30.91 -10.91 17.63
N GLU A 125 -31.96 -10.94 16.81
CA GLU A 125 -32.07 -10.19 15.54
C GLU A 125 -31.71 -8.70 15.69
N ARG A 126 -32.18 -8.03 16.74
CA ARG A 126 -31.83 -6.62 17.01
C ARG A 126 -30.32 -6.40 17.17
N LEU A 127 -29.64 -7.33 17.84
CA LEU A 127 -28.20 -7.27 18.08
C LEU A 127 -27.41 -7.65 16.81
N GLU A 128 -27.88 -8.64 16.06
CA GLU A 128 -27.34 -9.02 14.76
C GLU A 128 -27.38 -7.84 13.78
N GLN A 129 -28.52 -7.17 13.64
CA GLN A 129 -28.63 -5.99 12.79
C GLN A 129 -27.74 -4.83 13.28
N ALA A 130 -27.49 -4.72 14.58
CA ALA A 130 -26.52 -3.74 15.11
C ALA A 130 -25.09 -4.12 14.71
N GLN A 131 -24.71 -5.40 14.85
CA GLN A 131 -23.43 -5.93 14.39
C GLN A 131 -23.24 -5.68 12.89
N TYR A 132 -24.22 -6.00 12.04
CA TYR A 132 -24.11 -5.80 10.60
C TYR A 132 -23.92 -4.33 10.21
N ARG A 133 -24.65 -3.41 10.83
CA ARG A 133 -24.43 -1.97 10.62
C ARG A 133 -23.00 -1.54 11.01
N MET A 134 -22.47 -2.06 12.12
CA MET A 134 -21.11 -1.77 12.54
C MET A 134 -20.08 -2.34 11.55
N LEU A 135 -20.23 -3.60 11.14
CA LEU A 135 -19.33 -4.25 10.19
C LEU A 135 -19.34 -3.57 8.82
N TYR A 136 -20.53 -3.20 8.32
CA TYR A 136 -20.68 -2.46 7.07
C TYR A 136 -19.91 -1.13 7.11
N ALA A 137 -20.13 -0.32 8.16
CA ALA A 137 -19.43 0.94 8.32
C ALA A 137 -17.91 0.74 8.43
N ASN A 138 -17.47 -0.31 9.13
CA ASN A 138 -16.06 -0.63 9.29
C ASN A 138 -15.39 -1.08 7.98
N HIS A 139 -16.07 -1.80 7.08
CA HIS A 139 -15.52 -2.12 5.77
C HIS A 139 -15.15 -0.86 4.97
N ILE A 140 -15.98 0.18 5.03
CA ILE A 140 -15.68 1.47 4.39
C ILE A 140 -14.59 2.22 5.16
N ALA A 141 -14.59 2.17 6.49
CA ALA A 141 -13.54 2.80 7.30
C ALA A 141 -12.14 2.23 7.01
N ILE A 142 -12.01 0.91 6.86
CA ILE A 142 -10.71 0.30 6.53
C ILE A 142 -10.27 0.61 5.10
N LEU A 143 -11.20 0.81 4.16
CA LEU A 143 -10.89 1.33 2.82
C LEU A 143 -10.34 2.76 2.92
N GLU A 144 -11.03 3.65 3.65
CA GLU A 144 -10.59 5.04 3.84
C GLU A 144 -9.18 5.10 4.46
N ALA A 145 -8.92 4.28 5.48
CA ALA A 145 -7.61 4.18 6.12
C ALA A 145 -6.55 3.68 5.13
N TYR A 146 -6.79 2.58 4.43
CA TYR A 146 -5.86 2.05 3.42
C TYR A 146 -5.52 3.10 2.35
N LEU A 147 -6.53 3.79 1.82
CA LEU A 147 -6.33 4.80 0.78
C LEU A 147 -5.43 5.95 1.28
N CYS A 148 -5.58 6.35 2.53
CA CYS A 148 -4.75 7.36 3.18
C CYS A 148 -3.33 6.85 3.43
N ASP A 149 -3.21 5.70 4.11
CA ASP A 149 -1.97 5.17 4.60
C ASP A 149 -1.05 4.76 3.45
N ARG A 150 -1.57 4.15 2.37
CA ARG A 150 -0.78 3.81 1.18
C ARG A 150 -0.25 5.05 0.45
N LEU A 151 -1.05 6.11 0.37
CA LEU A 151 -0.62 7.39 -0.20
C LEU A 151 0.48 8.02 0.64
N ILE A 152 0.27 8.14 1.96
CA ILE A 152 1.25 8.68 2.90
C ILE A 152 2.54 7.88 2.84
N ASP A 153 2.45 6.56 2.82
CA ASP A 153 3.59 5.66 2.79
C ASP A 153 4.47 5.94 1.56
N LEU A 154 3.91 5.87 0.35
CA LEU A 154 4.70 6.04 -0.87
C LEU A 154 5.19 7.49 -1.05
N VAL A 155 4.37 8.50 -0.75
CA VAL A 155 4.77 9.92 -0.82
C VAL A 155 5.86 10.25 0.22
N SER A 156 5.90 9.53 1.35
CA SER A 156 6.93 9.74 2.38
C SER A 156 8.29 9.20 1.96
N TYR A 157 8.33 8.12 1.17
CA TYR A 157 9.56 7.43 0.79
C TYR A 157 10.04 7.73 -0.64
N ASP A 158 9.18 8.26 -1.51
CA ASP A 158 9.53 8.53 -2.89
C ASP A 158 9.52 10.02 -3.24
N ASP A 159 10.72 10.59 -3.35
CA ASP A 159 10.96 12.00 -3.70
C ASP A 159 10.37 12.35 -5.07
N GLU A 160 10.40 11.39 -6.01
CA GLU A 160 9.84 11.63 -7.33
C GLU A 160 8.32 11.67 -7.27
N VAL A 161 7.69 10.72 -6.55
CA VAL A 161 6.24 10.75 -6.29
C VAL A 161 5.84 12.04 -5.57
N LEU A 162 6.57 12.43 -4.52
CA LEU A 162 6.33 13.68 -3.80
C LEU A 162 6.40 14.88 -4.75
N ARG A 163 7.44 14.94 -5.59
CA ARG A 163 7.63 16.01 -6.56
C ARG A 163 6.46 16.08 -7.54
N MET A 164 6.04 14.94 -8.10
CA MET A 164 4.92 14.86 -9.02
C MET A 164 3.62 15.33 -8.35
N PHE A 165 3.36 14.85 -7.13
CA PHE A 165 2.18 15.24 -6.36
C PHE A 165 2.13 16.74 -6.08
N VAL A 166 3.21 17.35 -5.59
CA VAL A 166 3.28 18.79 -5.31
C VAL A 166 3.11 19.64 -6.57
N LEU A 167 3.69 19.23 -7.70
CA LEU A 167 3.65 20.00 -8.95
C LEU A 167 2.33 19.88 -9.72
N ARG A 168 1.62 18.76 -9.55
CA ARG A 168 0.37 18.45 -10.29
C ARG A 168 -0.87 18.76 -9.47
N HIS A 169 -0.88 18.44 -8.18
CA HIS A 169 -2.08 18.52 -7.36
C HIS A 169 -2.39 19.95 -6.95
N LYS A 170 -3.53 20.48 -7.45
CA LYS A 170 -3.86 21.91 -7.37
C LYS A 170 -3.73 22.52 -5.96
N PRO A 171 -4.28 21.94 -4.88
CA PRO A 171 -4.13 22.48 -3.52
C PRO A 171 -2.67 22.67 -3.09
N LEU A 172 -1.79 21.71 -3.40
CA LEU A 172 -0.36 21.78 -3.06
C LEU A 172 0.39 22.74 -3.96
N LYS A 173 0.11 22.70 -5.26
CA LYS A 173 0.71 23.58 -6.27
C LYS A 173 0.46 25.06 -5.98
N SER A 174 -0.68 25.39 -5.39
CA SER A 174 -1.03 26.76 -5.01
C SER A 174 -0.39 27.23 -3.70
N MET A 175 0.27 26.35 -2.93
CA MET A 175 0.91 26.74 -1.68
C MET A 175 2.16 27.60 -1.95
N THR A 176 2.29 28.70 -1.22
CA THR A 176 3.48 29.55 -1.24
C THR A 176 4.27 29.39 0.05
N VAL A 177 5.58 29.17 -0.07
CA VAL A 177 6.50 29.09 1.07
C VAL A 177 7.64 30.08 0.89
N SER A 178 8.04 30.75 1.97
CA SER A 178 9.16 31.70 1.93
C SER A 178 10.50 30.96 1.77
N ILE A 179 11.47 31.59 1.10
CA ILE A 179 12.81 31.00 0.94
C ILE A 179 13.50 30.75 2.29
N HIS A 180 13.23 31.61 3.29
CA HIS A 180 13.71 31.42 4.66
C HIS A 180 13.16 30.12 5.25
N SER A 181 11.86 29.86 5.11
CA SER A 181 11.22 28.63 5.59
C SER A 181 11.80 27.38 4.93
N VAL A 182 12.13 27.45 3.64
CA VAL A 182 12.76 26.34 2.90
C VAL A 182 14.18 26.06 3.42
N LEU A 183 14.98 27.11 3.68
CA LEU A 183 16.33 26.96 4.23
C LEU A 183 16.31 26.42 5.67
N SER A 184 15.35 26.86 6.49
CA SER A 184 15.20 26.37 7.87
C SER A 184 14.60 24.95 7.93
N HIS A 185 13.84 24.54 6.92
CA HIS A 185 13.15 23.25 6.87
C HIS A 185 13.26 22.60 5.48
N PRO A 186 14.38 21.92 5.17
CA PRO A 186 14.61 21.28 3.87
C PRO A 186 13.52 20.26 3.45
N GLY A 187 12.74 19.73 4.39
CA GLY A 187 11.62 18.81 4.15
C GLY A 187 10.22 19.46 4.13
N ILE A 188 10.11 20.80 4.05
CA ILE A 188 8.82 21.50 4.19
C ILE A 188 7.77 21.03 3.18
N ALA A 189 8.16 20.77 1.93
CA ALA A 189 7.23 20.28 0.90
C ALA A 189 6.61 18.93 1.29
N ARG A 190 7.44 17.98 1.77
CA ARG A 190 6.96 16.69 2.29
C ARG A 190 6.03 16.90 3.48
N LYS A 191 6.45 17.70 4.47
CA LYS A 191 5.63 17.99 5.67
C LYS A 191 4.24 18.51 5.29
N GLN A 192 4.16 19.45 4.34
CA GLN A 192 2.89 20.01 3.87
C GLN A 192 2.05 18.99 3.08
N ALA A 193 2.67 18.21 2.18
CA ALA A 193 1.98 17.17 1.44
C ALA A 193 1.39 16.10 2.38
N LEU A 194 2.15 15.64 3.36
CA LEU A 194 1.68 14.65 4.35
C LEU A 194 0.60 15.22 5.26
N LYS A 195 0.71 16.48 5.68
CA LYS A 195 -0.35 17.16 6.43
C LYS A 195 -1.64 17.22 5.62
N TYR A 196 -1.56 17.66 4.36
CA TYR A 196 -2.70 17.70 3.44
C TYR A 196 -3.39 16.33 3.32
N LEU A 197 -2.62 15.26 3.14
CA LEU A 197 -3.17 13.90 3.04
C LEU A 197 -3.86 13.46 4.34
N ARG A 198 -3.28 13.73 5.52
CA ARG A 198 -3.91 13.37 6.80
C ARG A 198 -5.21 14.10 7.09
N ASP A 199 -5.30 15.36 6.66
CA ASP A 199 -6.49 16.19 6.86
C ASP A 199 -7.57 15.92 5.79
N PHE A 200 -7.26 15.09 4.78
CA PHE A 200 -8.16 14.79 3.67
C PHE A 200 -9.24 13.77 4.03
N LEU A 201 -10.44 13.97 3.48
CA LEU A 201 -11.59 13.09 3.68
C LEU A 201 -11.68 12.03 2.58
N PHE A 202 -11.16 10.82 2.85
CA PHE A 202 -11.03 9.74 1.86
C PHE A 202 -12.34 9.09 1.40
N HIS A 203 -13.48 9.39 2.02
CA HIS A 203 -14.79 9.02 1.48
C HIS A 203 -15.20 9.85 0.23
N LYS A 204 -14.46 10.90 -0.13
CA LYS A 204 -14.69 11.68 -1.37
C LYS A 204 -14.00 11.03 -2.56
N LEU A 205 -14.57 9.95 -3.08
CA LEU A 205 -13.93 9.08 -4.08
C LEU A 205 -13.45 9.80 -5.35
N ASP A 206 -14.19 10.78 -5.87
CA ASP A 206 -13.74 11.57 -7.04
C ASP A 206 -12.45 12.36 -6.76
N ALA A 207 -12.32 12.91 -5.56
CA ALA A 207 -11.13 13.63 -5.16
C ALA A 207 -9.97 12.67 -4.83
N VAL A 208 -10.27 11.49 -4.28
CA VAL A 208 -9.27 10.40 -4.15
C VAL A 208 -8.71 10.02 -5.52
N GLN A 209 -9.56 9.83 -6.53
CA GLN A 209 -9.14 9.53 -7.90
C GLN A 209 -8.15 10.58 -8.41
N ALA A 210 -8.47 11.86 -8.20
CA ALA A 210 -7.60 12.96 -8.61
C ALA A 210 -6.26 12.94 -7.87
N ILE A 211 -6.23 12.67 -6.57
CA ILE A 211 -4.99 12.58 -5.79
C ILE A 211 -4.10 11.45 -6.30
N TYR A 212 -4.63 10.24 -6.48
CA TYR A 212 -3.86 9.10 -6.97
C TYR A 212 -3.32 9.32 -8.38
N ARG A 213 -4.13 9.91 -9.28
CA ARG A 213 -3.69 10.29 -10.62
C ARG A 213 -2.57 11.35 -10.57
N ASP A 214 -2.73 12.37 -9.74
CA ASP A 214 -1.75 13.46 -9.67
C ASP A 214 -0.42 13.00 -9.03
N ALA A 215 -0.46 12.04 -8.09
CA ALA A 215 0.72 11.50 -7.40
C ALA A 215 1.44 10.37 -8.18
N PHE A 216 0.70 9.42 -8.75
CA PHE A 216 1.25 8.18 -9.32
C PHE A 216 0.94 7.98 -10.81
N ASP A 217 0.16 8.88 -11.44
CA ASP A 217 -0.28 8.75 -12.83
C ASP A 217 -1.21 7.55 -13.09
N ILE A 218 -1.91 7.07 -12.05
CA ILE A 218 -2.81 5.91 -12.14
C ILE A 218 -4.29 6.29 -12.02
N ASP A 219 -5.18 5.43 -12.54
CA ASP A 219 -6.63 5.55 -12.35
C ASP A 219 -7.17 4.43 -11.45
N VAL A 220 -7.26 4.73 -10.16
CA VAL A 220 -7.74 3.80 -9.14
C VAL A 220 -9.23 3.45 -9.28
N PHE A 221 -9.99 4.17 -10.09
CA PHE A 221 -11.41 3.88 -10.33
C PHE A 221 -11.75 3.68 -11.82
N ALA A 222 -10.83 3.05 -12.57
CA ALA A 222 -11.06 2.69 -13.97
C ALA A 222 -12.31 1.80 -14.16
N ASN A 223 -12.60 0.94 -13.17
CA ASN A 223 -13.87 0.22 -13.09
C ASN A 223 -14.99 1.12 -12.56
N THR A 224 -15.70 1.78 -13.49
CA THR A 224 -16.81 2.71 -13.19
C THR A 224 -17.96 2.06 -12.43
N ALA A 225 -18.33 0.82 -12.76
CA ALA A 225 -19.39 0.11 -12.06
C ALA A 225 -19.06 -0.13 -10.58
N ARG A 226 -17.80 -0.47 -10.27
CA ARG A 226 -17.34 -0.60 -8.87
C ARG A 226 -17.30 0.75 -8.17
N LYS A 227 -16.85 1.80 -8.87
CA LYS A 227 -16.84 3.17 -8.33
C LYS A 227 -18.25 3.61 -7.92
N ASP A 228 -19.23 3.40 -8.78
CA ASP A 228 -20.62 3.77 -8.52
C ASP A 228 -21.19 2.98 -7.34
N ALA A 229 -20.93 1.66 -7.28
CA ALA A 229 -21.32 0.84 -6.15
C ALA A 229 -20.70 1.34 -4.83
N LEU A 230 -19.40 1.64 -4.82
CA LEU A 230 -18.71 2.19 -3.64
C LEU A 230 -19.24 3.57 -3.24
N ALA A 231 -19.60 4.42 -4.20
CA ALA A 231 -20.20 5.73 -3.93
C ALA A 231 -21.54 5.58 -3.18
N GLU A 232 -22.38 4.62 -3.57
CA GLU A 232 -23.60 4.30 -2.84
C GLU A 232 -23.31 3.72 -1.45
N MET A 233 -22.32 2.82 -1.34
CA MET A 233 -21.91 2.26 -0.05
C MET A 233 -21.38 3.33 0.92
N VAL A 234 -20.67 4.33 0.42
CA VAL A 234 -20.22 5.50 1.20
C VAL A 234 -21.40 6.33 1.69
N LYS A 235 -22.45 6.52 0.89
CA LYS A 235 -23.68 7.20 1.34
C LYS A 235 -24.34 6.44 2.49
N ILE A 236 -24.46 5.12 2.36
CA ILE A 236 -24.98 4.27 3.44
C ILE A 236 -24.10 4.42 4.68
N ARG A 237 -22.78 4.34 4.56
CA ARG A 237 -21.85 4.59 5.69
C ARG A 237 -22.06 5.96 6.35
N HIS A 238 -22.39 7.02 5.59
CA HIS A 238 -22.74 8.30 6.20
C HIS A 238 -24.01 8.21 7.05
N ASP A 239 -25.03 7.48 6.61
CA ASP A 239 -26.24 7.25 7.40
C ASP A 239 -25.93 6.44 8.67
N LEU A 240 -25.13 5.38 8.54
CA LEU A 240 -24.72 4.53 9.66
C LEU A 240 -24.02 5.35 10.75
N VAL A 241 -23.05 6.20 10.39
CA VAL A 241 -22.22 6.92 11.35
C VAL A 241 -22.85 8.23 11.81
N HIS A 242 -23.49 9.01 10.92
CA HIS A 242 -23.96 10.37 11.23
C HIS A 242 -25.46 10.48 11.44
N ARG A 243 -26.24 9.43 11.12
CA ARG A 243 -27.70 9.41 11.27
C ARG A 243 -28.19 8.22 12.10
N ASN A 244 -27.29 7.60 12.86
CA ASN A 244 -27.57 6.41 13.68
C ASN A 244 -28.25 5.29 12.87
N GLY A 245 -27.77 5.09 11.64
CA GLY A 245 -28.29 4.10 10.71
C GLY A 245 -29.57 4.47 9.98
N ARG A 246 -30.10 5.69 10.15
CA ARG A 246 -31.31 6.11 9.44
C ARG A 246 -30.97 6.71 8.09
N ASP A 247 -31.62 6.18 7.07
CA ASP A 247 -31.57 6.71 5.71
C ASP A 247 -32.01 8.18 5.67
N LYS A 248 -31.26 8.99 4.93
CA LYS A 248 -31.46 10.45 4.87
C LYS A 248 -32.83 10.85 4.32
N GLU A 249 -33.36 10.10 3.36
CA GLU A 249 -34.57 10.49 2.62
C GLU A 249 -35.83 9.88 3.22
N THR A 250 -35.76 8.61 3.59
CA THR A 250 -36.90 7.82 4.09
C THR A 250 -37.01 7.80 5.61
N GLY A 251 -35.92 8.12 6.34
CA GLY A 251 -35.83 8.04 7.80
C GLY A 251 -35.88 6.60 8.36
N ARG A 252 -35.93 5.60 7.47
CA ARG A 252 -35.94 4.18 7.83
C ARG A 252 -34.57 3.76 8.28
N LEU A 253 -34.55 2.86 9.26
CA LEU A 253 -33.31 2.27 9.74
C LEU A 253 -32.80 1.27 8.70
N HIS A 254 -31.55 1.39 8.29
CA HIS A 254 -30.88 0.43 7.42
C HIS A 254 -30.85 -0.96 8.09
N ALA A 255 -31.23 -1.97 7.32
CA ALA A 255 -31.19 -3.38 7.68
C ALA A 255 -30.42 -4.13 6.59
N PHE A 256 -29.66 -5.14 6.98
CA PHE A 256 -28.74 -5.84 6.10
C PHE A 256 -28.92 -7.35 6.22
N GLU A 257 -28.67 -8.05 5.12
CA GLU A 257 -28.47 -9.49 5.11
C GLU A 257 -26.97 -9.82 5.05
N PRO A 258 -26.55 -11.05 5.39
CA PRO A 258 -25.14 -11.47 5.28
C PRO A 258 -24.54 -11.21 3.89
N ILE A 259 -25.34 -11.31 2.83
CA ILE A 259 -24.90 -11.05 1.46
C ILE A 259 -24.51 -9.58 1.25
N ASP A 260 -25.11 -8.63 1.97
CA ASP A 260 -24.78 -7.21 1.85
C ASP A 260 -23.40 -6.91 2.46
N LEU A 261 -23.05 -7.60 3.56
CA LEU A 261 -21.71 -7.55 4.13
C LEU A 261 -20.67 -8.17 3.18
N SER A 262 -21.02 -9.29 2.55
CA SER A 262 -20.16 -9.90 1.53
C SER A 262 -19.93 -8.96 0.34
N ARG A 263 -20.98 -8.26 -0.13
CA ARG A 263 -20.88 -7.29 -1.23
C ARG A 263 -19.97 -6.11 -0.91
N VAL A 264 -20.11 -5.50 0.28
CA VAL A 264 -19.23 -4.38 0.67
C VAL A 264 -17.79 -4.86 0.84
N SER A 265 -17.58 -6.02 1.46
CA SER A 265 -16.26 -6.64 1.61
C SER A 265 -15.59 -6.89 0.25
N GLN A 266 -16.31 -7.48 -0.71
CA GLN A 266 -15.81 -7.73 -2.06
C GLN A 266 -15.52 -6.45 -2.85
N ALA A 267 -16.39 -5.43 -2.77
CA ALA A 267 -16.17 -4.17 -3.46
C ALA A 267 -14.94 -3.44 -2.93
N VAL A 268 -14.79 -3.39 -1.60
CA VAL A 268 -13.64 -2.79 -0.91
C VAL A 268 -12.35 -3.58 -1.22
N GLY A 269 -12.34 -4.89 -0.97
CA GLY A 269 -11.17 -5.74 -1.22
C GLY A 269 -10.75 -5.78 -2.68
N GLY A 270 -11.72 -5.80 -3.60
CA GLY A 270 -11.46 -5.76 -5.04
C GLY A 270 -10.82 -4.44 -5.49
N LEU A 271 -11.27 -3.30 -4.95
CA LEU A 271 -10.63 -2.01 -5.21
C LEU A 271 -9.20 -1.98 -4.67
N VAL A 272 -9.01 -2.34 -3.40
CA VAL A 272 -7.67 -2.35 -2.78
C VAL A 272 -6.71 -3.24 -3.58
N HIS A 273 -7.14 -4.42 -3.99
CA HIS A 273 -6.32 -5.32 -4.80
C HIS A 273 -5.93 -4.70 -6.15
N GLU A 274 -6.86 -4.02 -6.83
CA GLU A 274 -6.58 -3.34 -8.10
C GLU A 274 -5.60 -2.17 -7.92
N ILE A 275 -5.71 -1.41 -6.82
CA ILE A 275 -4.78 -0.34 -6.49
C ILE A 275 -3.38 -0.90 -6.23
N GLU A 276 -3.26 -1.98 -5.44
CA GLU A 276 -1.96 -2.61 -5.18
C GLU A 276 -1.29 -3.09 -6.46
N ASN A 277 -2.05 -3.67 -7.40
CA ASN A 277 -1.50 -4.09 -8.69
C ASN A 277 -1.01 -2.89 -9.52
N GLN A 278 -1.74 -1.77 -9.52
CA GLN A 278 -1.30 -0.54 -10.19
C GLN A 278 -0.09 0.11 -9.51
N LEU A 279 0.07 -0.07 -8.20
CA LEU A 279 1.18 0.48 -7.41
C LEU A 279 2.39 -0.46 -7.26
N ALA A 280 2.36 -1.65 -7.84
CA ALA A 280 3.38 -2.68 -7.65
C ALA A 280 4.80 -2.13 -7.86
N TYR A 281 5.01 -1.38 -8.96
CA TYR A 281 6.30 -0.72 -9.23
C TYR A 281 6.78 0.19 -8.09
N HIS A 282 5.91 1.06 -7.56
CA HIS A 282 6.26 1.98 -6.47
C HIS A 282 6.56 1.24 -5.16
N VAL A 283 5.80 0.18 -4.86
CA VAL A 283 6.04 -0.66 -3.69
C VAL A 283 7.38 -1.39 -3.80
N ARG A 284 7.70 -1.94 -4.98
CA ARG A 284 8.98 -2.61 -5.24
C ARG A 284 10.16 -1.64 -5.15
N LEU A 285 10.02 -0.43 -5.70
CA LEU A 285 11.01 0.64 -5.56
C LEU A 285 11.26 1.02 -4.10
N LYS A 286 10.20 1.19 -3.29
CA LYS A 286 10.34 1.48 -1.86
C LYS A 286 11.16 0.38 -1.16
N ARG A 287 10.83 -0.90 -1.38
CA ARG A 287 11.56 -2.03 -0.80
C ARG A 287 13.03 -2.03 -1.22
N PHE A 288 13.32 -1.80 -2.50
CA PHE A 288 14.69 -1.73 -3.00
C PHE A 288 15.48 -0.58 -2.34
N ARG A 289 14.87 0.59 -2.17
CA ARG A 289 15.53 1.72 -1.49
C ARG A 289 15.81 1.44 -0.02
N LEU A 290 14.90 0.74 0.68
CA LEU A 290 15.13 0.28 2.06
C LEU A 290 16.26 -0.76 2.12
N PHE A 291 16.40 -1.61 1.11
CA PHE A 291 17.53 -2.53 1.00
C PHE A 291 18.86 -1.82 0.70
N GLU A 292 18.84 -0.77 -0.13
CA GLU A 292 20.01 0.04 -0.40
C GLU A 292 20.44 0.83 0.84
N ASN A 293 19.47 1.46 1.51
CA ASN A 293 19.65 2.35 2.64
C ASN A 293 18.69 1.95 3.77
N PRO A 294 19.04 0.92 4.56
CA PRO A 294 18.20 0.50 5.68
C PRO A 294 18.08 1.64 6.70
N PRO A 295 16.86 1.90 7.23
CA PRO A 295 16.67 2.92 8.25
C PRO A 295 17.55 2.62 9.47
N SER A 296 18.08 3.66 10.12
CA SER A 296 18.79 3.49 11.37
C SER A 296 17.87 2.85 12.41
N ALA A 297 18.41 2.02 13.30
CA ALA A 297 17.64 1.22 14.27
C ALA A 297 16.77 2.05 15.25
N THR A 298 16.87 3.38 15.22
CA THR A 298 15.99 4.31 15.92
C THR A 298 15.27 5.16 14.88
N PRO A 299 13.97 4.93 14.60
CA PRO A 299 13.21 5.87 13.80
C PRO A 299 13.17 7.19 14.58
N GLU A 300 13.85 8.22 14.07
CA GLU A 300 13.61 9.57 14.57
C GLU A 300 12.16 9.90 14.21
N PRO A 301 11.27 10.10 15.20
CA PRO A 301 9.91 10.47 14.90
C PRO A 301 9.97 11.77 14.11
N ILE A 302 9.27 11.83 12.97
CA ILE A 302 9.12 13.07 12.23
C ILE A 302 8.58 14.09 13.22
N ASN A 303 9.41 15.07 13.58
CA ASN A 303 9.04 16.09 14.54
C ASN A 303 8.00 17.01 13.88
N PHE A 304 6.74 16.69 14.09
CA PHE A 304 5.61 17.51 13.68
C PHE A 304 5.41 18.72 14.58
N GLY A 305 6.29 18.92 15.57
CA GLY A 305 6.38 20.12 16.39
C GLY A 305 6.02 21.34 15.56
N GLU A 306 5.00 22.02 16.07
CA GLU A 306 4.30 23.14 15.45
C GLU A 306 5.37 24.09 14.90
N LEU A 307 5.37 24.27 13.57
CA LEU A 307 5.62 25.62 13.09
C LEU A 307 4.63 26.45 13.90
N SER A 308 5.13 27.42 14.67
CA SER A 308 4.26 28.26 15.51
C SER A 308 3.07 28.72 14.67
N ASP A 309 1.88 28.92 15.25
CA ASP A 309 0.71 29.33 14.47
C ASP A 309 1.02 30.49 13.48
N LYS A 310 1.99 31.35 13.84
CA LYS A 310 2.55 32.42 12.99
C LYS A 310 3.22 31.96 11.68
N GLU A 311 3.80 30.78 11.64
CA GLU A 311 4.51 30.20 10.48
C GLU A 311 3.58 29.31 9.64
N ALA A 312 2.53 28.73 10.24
CA ALA A 312 1.43 28.09 9.51
C ALA A 312 0.54 29.15 8.83
N ASP A 313 0.27 30.26 9.51
CA ASP A 313 -0.44 31.43 8.97
C ASP A 313 0.37 32.15 7.87
N ALA A 314 1.70 32.02 7.85
CA ALA A 314 2.51 32.53 6.74
C ALA A 314 2.38 31.70 5.44
N ALA A 315 1.88 30.47 5.51
CA ALA A 315 1.60 29.59 4.37
C ALA A 315 0.14 29.70 3.87
N VAL A 316 -0.75 30.25 4.69
CA VAL A 316 -2.12 30.64 4.33
C VAL A 316 -2.12 32.17 4.23
N GLY A 317 -1.66 32.70 3.10
CA GLY A 317 -1.42 34.14 2.93
C GLY A 317 -2.57 35.03 3.41
N GLY A 318 -2.17 36.21 3.93
CA GLY A 318 -3.06 37.36 4.07
C GLY A 318 -3.58 37.88 2.74
#